data_AF-A0A9P2ZY32-F1
#
_entry.id   AF-A0A9P2ZY32-F1
#
_cell.length_a   1.000
_cell.length_b   1.000
_cell.length_c   1.000
_cell.angle_alpha   90.00
_cell.angle_beta   90.00
_cell.angle_gamma   90.00
#
_symmetry.space_group_name_H-M   'P 1'
#
loop_
_entity.id
_entity.type
_entity.pdbx_description
1 polymer ?
#
loop_
_entity_poly.entity_id
_entity_poly.type
_entity_poly.pdbx_seq_one_letter_code
_entity_poly.pdbx_strand_id
1 'polypeptide(L)'
;MLPPRREEIGNEPDFYVRSGLGYDSSWTRQNYSDTWRECASAVSKAIKLDKGGTTYSASAFATGSNYLEWNTGATLEAVNMADSDTRSKTSHFAEQQYSGAFGARLAQVGQLMNKGTIRGNLSTKWADVKAARSNGLSFILGETNSYANHGMLGISNTAETAIWATDYILQAASMGIERLHFHHGFGYRYNLFQPASRADDGLNITSRAHSLPSYHSFLIVNEAIGTSGKSSGAELGTTNSSLSAYGIWGNGKLARMVLINSAPYASVNGTLPSRNSFSVNLANWKDESYATVNRLSQFLTHCIPDPPDLPPTRRPELYPPTCVPPDNAIYQNRVARRDRWDRRDSVRGQSILLSGILSAVS
;
A
#
# COMPACT_ATOMS: atom_id res chain seq x y z
N MET A 1 22.41 -11.38 -6.38
CA MET A 1 23.00 -10.18 -5.74
C MET A 1 21.93 -9.60 -4.84
N LEU A 2 22.17 -9.46 -3.53
CA LEU A 2 21.20 -8.78 -2.65
C LEU A 2 21.06 -7.32 -3.11
N PRO A 3 19.87 -6.73 -3.03
CA PRO A 3 19.72 -5.31 -3.32
C PRO A 3 20.63 -4.49 -2.39
N PRO A 4 21.20 -3.38 -2.88
CA PRO A 4 22.06 -2.54 -2.06
C PRO A 4 21.30 -2.06 -0.82
N ARG A 5 21.95 -2.11 0.34
CA ARG A 5 21.33 -1.83 1.64
C ARG A 5 21.21 -0.33 1.88
N ARG A 6 20.30 0.06 2.76
CA ARG A 6 20.12 1.45 3.20
C ARG A 6 20.20 1.51 4.71
N GLU A 7 20.96 2.46 5.21
CA GLU A 7 20.94 2.82 6.62
C GLU A 7 19.99 4.01 6.81
N GLU A 8 19.15 3.91 7.83
CA GLU A 8 18.21 4.95 8.26
C GLU A 8 18.53 5.30 9.71
N ILE A 9 18.51 6.59 10.03
CA ILE A 9 18.84 7.11 11.36
C ILE A 9 17.61 7.82 11.91
N GLY A 10 17.01 7.20 12.93
CA GLY A 10 15.72 7.64 13.48
C GLY A 10 14.53 7.08 12.70
N ASN A 11 13.34 7.41 13.19
CA ASN A 11 12.05 7.03 12.62
C ASN A 11 11.03 8.07 13.08
N GLU A 12 10.26 8.67 12.17
CA GLU A 12 9.27 9.71 12.45
C GLU A 12 9.79 10.84 13.36
N PRO A 13 10.94 11.46 13.04
CA PRO A 13 11.50 12.54 13.87
C PRO A 13 10.56 13.75 13.97
N ASP A 14 9.66 13.95 13.00
CA ASP A 14 8.61 14.96 13.03
C ASP A 14 7.56 14.72 14.15
N PHE A 15 7.52 13.53 14.74
CA PHE A 15 6.61 13.17 15.84
C PHE A 15 7.27 13.24 17.22
N TYR A 16 8.59 13.44 17.33
CA TYR A 16 9.33 13.31 18.59
C TYR A 16 8.81 14.17 19.74
N VAL A 17 8.42 15.42 19.45
CA VAL A 17 7.83 16.33 20.45
C VAL A 17 6.49 15.80 20.98
N ARG A 18 5.69 15.17 20.11
CA ARG A 18 4.36 14.66 20.46
C ARG A 18 4.42 13.27 21.10
N SER A 19 5.42 12.47 20.75
CA SER A 19 5.56 11.08 21.21
C SER A 19 6.06 10.97 22.66
N GLY A 20 6.26 12.09 23.36
CA GLY A 20 6.71 12.07 24.76
C GLY A 20 8.15 11.57 24.93
N LEU A 21 8.96 11.62 23.87
CA LEU A 21 10.35 11.15 23.86
C LEU A 21 11.33 12.16 24.50
N GLY A 22 10.82 13.18 25.20
CA GLY A 22 11.64 14.20 25.87
C GLY A 22 12.10 15.35 24.98
N TYR A 23 11.59 15.46 23.75
CA TYR A 23 11.83 16.59 22.86
C TYR A 23 10.79 17.69 23.10
N ASP A 24 11.22 18.95 23.02
CA ASP A 24 10.37 20.13 23.16
C ASP A 24 10.33 20.95 21.86
N SER A 25 9.82 22.18 21.92
CA SER A 25 9.72 23.06 20.76
C SER A 25 11.06 23.47 20.13
N SER A 26 12.20 23.19 20.78
CA SER A 26 13.52 23.37 20.18
C SER A 26 13.85 22.29 19.13
N TRP A 27 13.11 21.18 19.12
CA TRP A 27 13.20 20.14 18.10
C TRP A 27 12.58 20.60 16.78
N THR A 28 13.40 21.32 16.03
CA THR A 28 13.07 21.84 14.70
C THR A 28 13.70 20.97 13.62
N ARG A 29 13.32 21.21 12.36
CA ARG A 29 13.99 20.60 11.21
C ARG A 29 15.49 20.83 11.18
N GLN A 30 15.95 22.02 11.60
CA GLN A 30 17.38 22.31 11.70
C GLN A 30 18.04 21.46 12.79
N ASN A 31 17.42 21.36 13.97
CA ASN A 31 17.98 20.55 15.04
C ASN A 31 18.01 19.04 14.71
N TYR A 32 16.95 18.53 14.08
CA TYR A 32 16.94 17.18 13.49
C TYR A 32 18.08 17.01 12.48
N SER A 33 18.22 17.96 11.57
CA SER A 33 19.23 17.95 10.52
C SER A 33 20.64 17.89 11.07
N ASP A 34 20.94 18.72 12.07
CA ASP A 34 22.22 18.76 12.76
C ASP A 34 22.52 17.43 13.46
N THR A 35 21.54 16.91 14.20
CA THR A 35 21.62 15.63 14.91
C THR A 35 21.83 14.46 13.94
N TRP A 36 21.07 14.43 12.85
CA TRP A 36 21.17 13.39 11.84
C TRP A 36 22.55 13.39 11.18
N ARG A 37 23.11 14.57 10.87
CA ARG A 37 24.47 14.68 10.31
C ARG A 37 25.54 14.21 11.28
N GLU A 38 25.45 14.57 12.55
CA GLU A 38 26.39 14.10 13.58
C GLU A 38 26.39 12.57 13.66
N CYS A 39 25.20 11.97 13.73
CA CYS A 39 25.02 10.52 13.71
C CYS A 39 25.54 9.88 12.41
N ALA A 40 25.21 10.45 11.25
CA ALA A 40 25.68 9.96 9.95
C ALA A 40 27.21 10.02 9.84
N SER A 41 27.84 11.09 10.32
CA SER A 41 29.30 11.19 10.36
C SER A 41 29.93 10.11 11.25
N ALA A 42 29.34 9.85 12.43
CA ALA A 42 29.79 8.81 13.34
C ALA A 42 29.65 7.40 12.73
N VAL A 43 28.49 7.11 12.13
CA VAL A 43 28.22 5.83 11.44
C VAL A 43 29.17 5.65 10.25
N SER A 44 29.42 6.70 9.46
CA SER A 44 30.35 6.67 8.32
C SER A 44 31.80 6.37 8.70
N LYS A 45 32.19 6.56 9.97
CA LYS A 45 33.51 6.16 10.49
C LYS A 45 33.56 4.67 10.87
N ALA A 46 32.41 4.07 11.19
CA ALA A 46 32.32 2.69 11.66
C ALA A 46 32.01 1.70 10.52
N ILE A 47 31.25 2.12 9.50
CA ILE A 47 30.87 1.28 8.36
C ILE A 47 31.17 1.97 7.04
N LYS A 48 31.55 1.16 6.04
CA LYS A 48 31.80 1.65 4.68
C LYS A 48 30.48 1.92 3.97
N LEU A 49 30.24 3.19 3.65
CA LEU A 49 29.12 3.62 2.84
C LEU A 49 29.61 4.10 1.47
N ASP A 50 29.10 3.47 0.42
CA ASP A 50 29.43 3.81 -0.97
C ASP A 50 28.26 3.46 -1.90
N LYS A 51 28.20 4.14 -3.06
CA LYS A 51 27.08 4.01 -4.01
C LYS A 51 26.96 2.60 -4.63
N GLY A 52 28.01 1.77 -4.53
CA GLY A 52 28.01 0.39 -5.01
C GLY A 52 27.52 -0.62 -3.95
N GLY A 53 27.39 -0.19 -2.70
CA GLY A 53 26.99 -1.02 -1.57
C GLY A 53 25.91 -0.35 -0.72
N THR A 54 26.25 -0.04 0.52
CA THR A 54 25.32 0.57 1.48
C THR A 54 25.38 2.09 1.40
N THR A 55 24.21 2.72 1.43
CA THR A 55 24.04 4.19 1.40
C THR A 55 23.03 4.63 2.45
N TYR A 56 22.91 5.93 2.70
CA TYR A 56 21.85 6.45 3.55
C TYR A 56 20.50 6.58 2.84
N SER A 57 19.45 6.35 3.63
CA SER A 57 18.09 6.85 3.46
C SER A 57 17.85 7.93 4.51
N ALA A 58 17.64 9.17 4.07
CA ALA A 58 17.40 10.30 4.97
C ALA A 58 15.91 10.37 5.39
N SER A 59 15.62 11.24 6.36
CA SER A 59 14.30 11.64 6.90
C SER A 59 13.53 10.60 7.71
N ALA A 60 12.87 9.64 7.04
CA ALA A 60 11.87 8.74 7.64
C ALA A 60 10.67 9.47 8.28
N PHE A 61 10.20 10.56 7.68
CA PHE A 61 9.13 11.40 8.25
C PHE A 61 7.75 10.75 8.17
N ALA A 62 6.95 10.85 9.24
CA ALA A 62 5.55 10.44 9.23
C ALA A 62 4.69 11.32 8.30
N THR A 63 5.03 12.61 8.20
CA THR A 63 4.42 13.62 7.31
C THR A 63 2.89 13.73 7.43
N GLY A 64 2.42 14.08 8.63
CA GLY A 64 1.02 14.43 8.86
C GLY A 64 0.65 15.83 8.40
N SER A 65 -0.65 16.11 8.18
CA SER A 65 -1.15 17.45 7.79
C SER A 65 -0.79 18.59 8.77
N ASN A 66 -0.41 18.25 10.00
CA ASN A 66 -0.02 19.21 11.03
C ASN A 66 1.49 19.52 11.03
N TYR A 67 2.26 18.86 10.16
CA TYR A 67 3.72 18.92 10.11
C TYR A 67 4.21 19.20 8.69
N LEU A 68 3.47 19.99 7.90
CA LEU A 68 3.80 20.32 6.50
C LEU A 68 5.16 21.03 6.37
N GLU A 69 5.69 21.61 7.46
CA GLU A 69 7.04 22.14 7.48
C GLU A 69 8.09 21.02 7.32
N TRP A 70 7.84 19.81 7.85
CA TRP A 70 8.65 18.60 7.72
C TRP A 70 8.43 17.95 6.35
N ASN A 71 8.88 18.65 5.32
CA ASN A 71 8.86 18.19 3.94
C ASN A 71 10.28 17.96 3.39
N THR A 72 10.37 17.23 2.29
CA THR A 72 11.64 16.87 1.65
C THR A 72 12.44 18.10 1.24
N GLY A 73 11.84 19.06 0.53
CA GLY A 73 12.56 20.23 0.00
C GLY A 73 13.25 21.03 1.10
N ALA A 74 12.48 21.41 2.12
CA ALA A 74 12.98 22.24 3.20
C ALA A 74 13.92 21.47 4.15
N THR A 75 13.80 20.14 4.20
CA THR A 75 14.76 19.28 4.91
C THR A 75 16.06 19.14 4.11
N LEU A 76 16.04 19.02 2.79
CA LEU A 76 17.26 19.00 1.99
C LEU A 76 18.05 20.31 2.12
N GLU A 77 17.35 21.44 2.26
CA GLU A 77 17.93 22.74 2.59
C GLU A 77 18.53 22.76 4.02
N ALA A 78 17.80 22.31 5.05
CA ALA A 78 18.22 22.35 6.46
C ALA A 78 19.26 21.27 6.86
N VAL A 79 19.12 20.06 6.32
CA VAL A 79 20.11 18.96 6.37
C VAL A 79 21.41 19.42 5.74
N ASN A 80 21.37 20.47 4.92
CA ASN A 80 22.49 21.00 4.21
C ASN A 80 23.22 19.85 3.52
N MET A 81 22.56 19.30 2.51
CA MET A 81 23.18 18.49 1.46
C MET A 81 24.44 19.14 0.83
N ALA A 82 24.87 20.33 1.29
CA ALA A 82 26.19 20.89 1.05
C ALA A 82 27.35 20.17 1.74
N ASP A 83 27.14 19.42 2.85
CA ASP A 83 28.21 18.53 3.33
C ASP A 83 28.44 17.43 2.28
N SER A 84 29.49 17.61 1.49
CA SER A 84 29.76 16.77 0.33
C SER A 84 29.96 15.30 0.69
N ASP A 85 30.47 15.02 1.89
CA ASP A 85 30.72 13.65 2.35
C ASP A 85 29.41 12.90 2.59
N THR A 86 28.55 13.43 3.46
CA THR A 86 27.24 12.82 3.76
C THR A 86 26.36 12.78 2.52
N ARG A 87 26.35 13.88 1.74
CA ARG A 87 25.62 13.93 0.45
C ARG A 87 26.05 12.81 -0.49
N SER A 88 27.35 12.55 -0.62
CA SER A 88 27.86 11.52 -1.54
C SER A 88 27.43 10.10 -1.15
N LYS A 89 27.12 9.89 0.14
CA LYS A 89 26.69 8.63 0.74
C LYS A 89 25.17 8.50 0.86
N THR A 90 24.41 9.58 0.68
CA THR A 90 22.95 9.54 0.66
C THR A 90 22.42 9.28 -0.75
N SER A 91 21.55 8.29 -0.86
CA SER A 91 20.94 7.90 -2.14
C SER A 91 19.43 8.04 -2.17
N HIS A 92 18.78 8.01 -1.00
CA HIS A 92 17.32 7.99 -0.90
C HIS A 92 16.86 9.04 0.10
N PHE A 93 15.67 9.56 -0.14
CA PHE A 93 14.88 10.33 0.81
C PHE A 93 13.61 9.53 1.09
N ALA A 94 13.33 9.25 2.36
CA ALA A 94 12.25 8.39 2.78
C ALA A 94 11.18 9.16 3.56
N GLU A 95 9.94 8.95 3.18
CA GLU A 95 8.80 9.37 3.99
C GLU A 95 7.91 8.17 4.27
N GLN A 96 7.01 8.35 5.22
CA GLN A 96 5.95 7.41 5.51
C GLN A 96 4.65 7.87 4.87
N GLN A 97 3.77 6.92 4.56
CA GLN A 97 2.45 7.26 4.04
C GLN A 97 1.40 6.23 4.43
N TYR A 98 0.34 6.70 5.08
CA TYR A 98 -0.86 5.93 5.36
C TYR A 98 -2.11 6.62 4.81
N SER A 99 -3.17 5.87 4.54
CA SER A 99 -4.47 6.41 4.09
C SER A 99 -5.26 7.09 5.22
N GLY A 100 -4.79 6.94 6.46
CA GLY A 100 -5.33 7.52 7.67
C GLY A 100 -4.80 6.77 8.89
N ALA A 101 -5.39 7.00 10.06
CA ALA A 101 -5.06 6.29 11.30
C ALA A 101 -6.31 5.67 11.94
N PHE A 102 -6.23 4.41 12.36
CA PHE A 102 -7.29 3.78 13.12
C PHE A 102 -7.46 4.50 14.47
N GLY A 103 -8.72 4.79 14.85
CA GLY A 103 -9.07 5.57 16.04
C GLY A 103 -9.24 7.08 15.83
N ALA A 104 -8.81 7.64 14.69
CA ALA A 104 -9.03 9.07 14.38
C ALA A 104 -10.41 9.31 13.72
N ARG A 105 -10.75 8.52 12.71
CA ARG A 105 -12.06 8.50 12.04
C ARG A 105 -12.31 7.12 11.47
N LEU A 106 -13.52 6.59 11.64
CA LEU A 106 -13.91 5.35 10.98
C LEU A 106 -14.10 5.62 9.49
N ALA A 107 -13.28 4.98 8.66
CA ALA A 107 -13.49 4.95 7.23
C ALA A 107 -14.68 4.03 6.88
N GLN A 108 -15.31 4.30 5.75
CA GLN A 108 -16.40 3.47 5.23
C GLN A 108 -15.84 2.37 4.31
N VAL A 109 -16.56 1.26 4.21
CA VAL A 109 -16.24 0.21 3.23
C VAL A 109 -16.25 0.81 1.82
N GLY A 110 -15.19 0.53 1.05
CA GLY A 110 -14.97 1.07 -0.28
C GLY A 110 -14.24 2.41 -0.32
N GLN A 111 -14.07 3.10 0.80
CA GLN A 111 -13.37 4.39 0.85
C GLN A 111 -11.87 4.24 0.60
N LEU A 112 -11.24 3.18 1.12
CA LEU A 112 -9.81 2.93 0.96
C LEU A 112 -9.46 2.61 -0.49
N MET A 113 -10.24 1.73 -1.13
CA MET A 113 -10.00 1.36 -2.53
C MET A 113 -10.46 2.40 -3.55
N ASN A 114 -11.18 3.44 -3.13
CA ASN A 114 -11.66 4.48 -4.02
C ASN A 114 -10.49 5.17 -4.75
N LYS A 115 -10.55 5.19 -6.09
CA LYS A 115 -9.53 5.81 -6.95
C LYS A 115 -9.20 7.25 -6.54
N GLY A 116 -10.22 8.07 -6.27
CA GLY A 116 -10.05 9.46 -5.83
C GLY A 116 -9.32 9.57 -4.50
N THR A 117 -9.66 8.74 -3.53
CA THR A 117 -8.95 8.65 -2.24
C THR A 117 -7.48 8.30 -2.44
N ILE A 118 -7.18 7.29 -3.26
CA ILE A 118 -5.79 6.86 -3.53
C ILE A 118 -4.99 7.99 -4.18
N ARG A 119 -5.56 8.65 -5.19
CA ARG A 119 -4.90 9.78 -5.87
C ARG A 119 -4.70 10.97 -4.94
N GLY A 120 -5.71 11.33 -4.14
CA GLY A 120 -5.60 12.40 -3.15
C GLY A 120 -4.60 12.11 -2.05
N ASN A 121 -4.43 10.85 -1.66
CA ASN A 121 -3.45 10.43 -0.68
C ASN A 121 -2.01 10.53 -1.23
N LEU A 122 -1.76 9.97 -2.41
CA LEU A 122 -0.42 9.96 -3.01
C LEU A 122 0.00 11.34 -3.55
N SER A 123 -0.92 12.15 -4.08
CA SER A 123 -0.59 13.46 -4.66
C SER A 123 0.08 14.42 -3.66
N THR A 124 -0.15 14.23 -2.36
CA THR A 124 0.55 14.95 -1.29
C THR A 124 2.07 14.84 -1.38
N LYS A 125 2.60 13.76 -1.97
CA LYS A 125 4.04 13.50 -2.13
C LYS A 125 4.68 14.09 -3.37
N TRP A 126 3.90 14.72 -4.25
CA TRP A 126 4.41 15.16 -5.53
C TRP A 126 5.54 16.20 -5.41
N ALA A 127 5.40 17.15 -4.48
CA ALA A 127 6.43 18.16 -4.23
C ALA A 127 7.72 17.52 -3.72
N ASP A 128 7.59 16.54 -2.82
CA ASP A 128 8.70 15.84 -2.19
C ASP A 128 9.45 14.93 -3.17
N VAL A 129 8.73 14.19 -4.01
CA VAL A 129 9.31 13.43 -5.12
C VAL A 129 10.10 14.35 -6.04
N LYS A 130 9.55 15.51 -6.41
CA LYS A 130 10.26 16.48 -7.26
C LYS A 130 11.51 17.04 -6.58
N ALA A 131 11.42 17.37 -5.29
CA ALA A 131 12.54 17.93 -4.52
C ALA A 131 13.69 16.93 -4.39
N ALA A 132 13.41 15.67 -4.04
CA ALA A 132 14.41 14.61 -3.98
C ALA A 132 15.10 14.40 -5.33
N ARG A 133 14.31 14.25 -6.40
CA ARG A 133 14.84 13.99 -7.75
C ARG A 133 15.66 15.16 -8.31
N SER A 134 15.23 16.40 -8.08
CA SER A 134 15.99 17.59 -8.49
C SER A 134 17.36 17.68 -7.80
N ASN A 135 17.48 17.02 -6.65
CA ASN A 135 18.75 16.89 -5.93
C ASN A 135 19.51 15.62 -6.29
N GLY A 136 19.06 14.78 -7.21
CA GLY A 136 19.71 13.51 -7.56
C GLY A 136 19.58 12.44 -6.47
N LEU A 137 18.47 12.45 -5.74
CA LEU A 137 18.07 11.41 -4.79
C LEU A 137 16.83 10.67 -5.30
N SER A 138 16.74 9.40 -4.95
CA SER A 138 15.51 8.62 -5.08
C SER A 138 14.52 9.01 -3.98
N PHE A 139 13.24 9.13 -4.30
CA PHE A 139 12.19 9.23 -3.28
C PHE A 139 11.56 7.86 -3.06
N ILE A 140 11.44 7.45 -1.80
CA ILE A 140 10.80 6.19 -1.41
C ILE A 140 9.77 6.42 -0.32
N LEU A 141 8.80 5.50 -0.24
CA LEU A 141 7.99 5.35 0.96
C LEU A 141 8.67 4.30 1.84
N GLY A 142 9.45 4.77 2.80
CA GLY A 142 10.21 3.95 3.76
C GLY A 142 9.31 3.17 4.72
N GLU A 143 8.07 3.65 4.89
CA GLU A 143 7.01 2.94 5.57
C GLU A 143 5.65 3.30 4.94
N THR A 144 4.81 2.32 4.67
CA THR A 144 3.45 2.58 4.21
C THR A 144 2.52 1.43 4.54
N ASN A 145 1.23 1.72 4.74
CA ASN A 145 0.18 0.71 4.63
C ASN A 145 -1.20 1.39 4.51
N SER A 146 -2.27 0.60 4.61
CA SER A 146 -3.66 1.08 4.56
C SER A 146 -3.95 2.15 5.63
N TYR A 147 -4.16 1.77 6.89
CA TYR A 147 -4.38 2.70 8.01
C TYR A 147 -3.33 2.48 9.11
N ALA A 148 -2.73 3.55 9.62
CA ALA A 148 -1.82 3.51 10.76
C ALA A 148 -2.53 2.99 12.02
N ASN A 149 -1.76 2.75 13.10
CA ASN A 149 -2.21 2.04 14.31
C ASN A 149 -2.63 0.59 14.01
N HIS A 150 -1.78 -0.13 13.27
CA HIS A 150 -1.90 -1.57 13.00
C HIS A 150 -3.08 -2.00 12.12
N GLY A 151 -3.68 -1.05 11.39
CA GLY A 151 -4.77 -1.28 10.46
C GLY A 151 -6.15 -1.19 11.09
N MET A 152 -7.13 -0.79 10.28
CA MET A 152 -8.52 -0.66 10.67
C MET A 152 -9.26 -1.98 10.46
N LEU A 153 -9.89 -2.51 11.52
CA LEU A 153 -10.68 -3.75 11.42
C LEU A 153 -11.85 -3.57 10.45
N GLY A 154 -12.09 -4.57 9.59
CA GLY A 154 -13.16 -4.52 8.59
C GLY A 154 -12.80 -3.73 7.33
N ILE A 155 -11.60 -3.15 7.26
CA ILE A 155 -11.08 -2.48 6.07
C ILE A 155 -9.68 -3.00 5.73
N SER A 156 -8.72 -2.85 6.63
CA SER A 156 -7.32 -3.25 6.42
C SER A 156 -7.13 -4.76 6.25
N ASN A 157 -8.04 -5.56 6.81
CA ASN A 157 -8.00 -7.02 6.71
C ASN A 157 -9.04 -7.60 5.72
N THR A 158 -9.54 -6.79 4.78
CA THR A 158 -10.52 -7.23 3.77
C THR A 158 -9.95 -7.14 2.36
N ALA A 159 -10.64 -7.69 1.36
CA ALA A 159 -10.20 -7.60 -0.04
C ALA A 159 -10.18 -6.18 -0.59
N GLU A 160 -10.77 -5.22 0.11
CA GLU A 160 -10.59 -3.80 -0.19
C GLU A 160 -9.10 -3.44 -0.29
N THR A 161 -8.26 -4.02 0.58
CA THR A 161 -6.80 -3.79 0.54
C THR A 161 -6.10 -4.38 -0.68
N ALA A 162 -6.60 -5.48 -1.26
CA ALA A 162 -6.02 -6.03 -2.49
C ALA A 162 -6.23 -5.07 -3.67
N ILE A 163 -7.40 -4.43 -3.72
CA ILE A 163 -7.75 -3.42 -4.74
C ILE A 163 -6.93 -2.17 -4.53
N TRP A 164 -6.99 -1.63 -3.31
CA TRP A 164 -6.26 -0.45 -2.90
C TRP A 164 -4.76 -0.62 -3.17
N ALA A 165 -4.12 -1.68 -2.66
CA ALA A 165 -2.68 -1.85 -2.78
C ALA A 165 -2.24 -2.02 -4.24
N THR A 166 -3.03 -2.69 -5.09
CA THR A 166 -2.70 -2.82 -6.52
C THR A 166 -2.66 -1.45 -7.20
N ASP A 167 -3.70 -0.62 -7.00
CA ASP A 167 -3.76 0.72 -7.57
C ASP A 167 -2.71 1.65 -6.94
N TYR A 168 -2.56 1.60 -5.61
CA TYR A 168 -1.60 2.39 -4.84
C TYR A 168 -0.15 2.15 -5.30
N ILE A 169 0.26 0.89 -5.47
CA ILE A 169 1.62 0.54 -5.92
C ILE A 169 1.86 1.05 -7.35
N LEU A 170 0.93 0.80 -8.28
CA LEU A 170 1.07 1.21 -9.68
C LEU A 170 1.04 2.75 -9.83
N GLN A 171 0.22 3.43 -9.03
CA GLN A 171 0.18 4.89 -9.01
C GLN A 171 1.45 5.49 -8.42
N ALA A 172 1.93 4.98 -7.29
CA ALA A 172 3.16 5.46 -6.68
C ALA A 172 4.33 5.33 -7.67
N ALA A 173 4.42 4.20 -8.37
CA ALA A 173 5.40 3.99 -9.43
C ALA A 173 5.24 4.99 -10.60
N SER A 174 4.02 5.29 -11.04
CA SER A 174 3.76 6.26 -12.12
C SER A 174 4.16 7.69 -11.74
N MET A 175 4.15 8.00 -10.44
CA MET A 175 4.59 9.28 -9.88
C MET A 175 6.12 9.35 -9.70
N GLY A 176 6.85 8.26 -9.89
CA GLY A 176 8.30 8.20 -9.72
C GLY A 176 8.76 7.94 -8.28
N ILE A 177 7.88 7.38 -7.44
CA ILE A 177 8.27 6.78 -6.16
C ILE A 177 8.94 5.44 -6.46
N GLU A 178 10.22 5.29 -6.07
CA GLU A 178 11.05 4.16 -6.53
C GLU A 178 10.79 2.88 -5.74
N ARG A 179 10.36 2.99 -4.48
CA ARG A 179 10.13 1.85 -3.60
C ARG A 179 9.09 2.15 -2.54
N LEU A 180 8.28 1.14 -2.23
CA LEU A 180 7.28 1.15 -1.17
C LEU A 180 7.60 0.01 -0.19
N HIS A 181 7.77 0.36 1.08
CA HIS A 181 8.00 -0.60 2.16
C HIS A 181 6.73 -0.75 2.99
N PHE A 182 6.02 -1.87 2.77
CA PHE A 182 4.78 -2.12 3.52
C PHE A 182 5.09 -2.53 4.96
N HIS A 183 4.55 -1.78 5.93
CA HIS A 183 4.77 -2.04 7.35
C HIS A 183 4.08 -3.34 7.78
N HIS A 184 4.75 -4.12 8.62
CA HIS A 184 4.27 -5.40 9.13
C HIS A 184 4.57 -5.54 10.62
N GLY A 185 3.74 -6.30 11.32
CA GLY A 185 3.97 -6.63 12.73
C GLY A 185 3.09 -7.77 13.19
N PHE A 186 3.22 -8.18 14.44
CA PHE A 186 2.48 -9.35 14.94
C PHE A 186 0.98 -9.03 15.13
N GLY A 187 0.10 -9.69 14.37
CA GLY A 187 -1.35 -9.48 14.45
C GLY A 187 -1.85 -8.18 13.83
N TYR A 188 -1.03 -7.51 13.01
CA TYR A 188 -1.46 -6.30 12.34
C TYR A 188 -2.44 -6.64 11.21
N ARG A 189 -3.55 -5.90 11.15
CA ARG A 189 -4.67 -6.16 10.23
C ARG A 189 -4.32 -5.89 8.78
N TYR A 190 -3.24 -5.15 8.53
CA TYR A 190 -2.79 -4.75 7.20
C TYR A 190 -1.58 -5.54 6.69
N ASN A 191 -1.16 -6.58 7.42
CA ASN A 191 -0.05 -7.43 7.00
C ASN A 191 -0.31 -8.00 5.59
N LEU A 192 0.73 -8.33 4.85
CA LEU A 192 0.62 -9.19 3.66
C LEU A 192 0.46 -10.65 4.09
N PHE A 193 1.19 -11.07 5.12
CA PHE A 193 1.07 -12.41 5.70
C PHE A 193 1.37 -12.37 7.19
N GLN A 194 0.77 -13.30 7.91
CA GLN A 194 1.01 -13.56 9.31
C GLN A 194 1.87 -14.84 9.41
N PRO A 195 3.17 -14.74 9.75
CA PRO A 195 4.10 -15.87 9.68
C PRO A 195 4.01 -16.83 10.88
N ALA A 196 3.32 -16.41 11.96
CA ALA A 196 3.24 -17.15 13.20
C ALA A 196 1.78 -17.34 13.66
N SER A 197 1.51 -18.43 14.37
CA SER A 197 0.23 -18.66 15.04
C SER A 197 0.04 -17.72 16.25
N ARG A 198 -1.17 -17.72 16.82
CA ARG A 198 -1.63 -16.95 18.00
C ARG A 198 -1.76 -15.44 17.81
N ALA A 199 -1.59 -14.94 16.61
CA ALA A 199 -1.91 -13.56 16.26
C ALA A 199 -3.41 -13.40 15.99
N ASP A 200 -3.99 -12.28 16.41
CA ASP A 200 -5.33 -11.86 16.04
C ASP A 200 -5.27 -10.64 15.14
N ASP A 201 -5.37 -10.88 13.84
CA ASP A 201 -5.48 -9.88 12.76
C ASP A 201 -6.93 -9.66 12.32
N GLY A 202 -7.90 -10.14 13.10
CA GLY A 202 -9.33 -10.03 12.81
C GLY A 202 -9.83 -10.95 11.70
N LEU A 203 -9.04 -11.91 11.21
CA LEU A 203 -9.52 -12.96 10.28
C LEU A 203 -10.01 -14.22 11.00
N ASN A 204 -9.86 -14.30 12.33
CA ASN A 204 -10.14 -15.49 13.12
C ASN A 204 -9.33 -16.73 12.67
N ILE A 205 -8.09 -16.51 12.21
CA ILE A 205 -7.13 -17.55 11.83
C ILE A 205 -5.93 -17.50 12.78
N THR A 206 -6.10 -18.02 13.99
CA THR A 206 -5.07 -17.95 15.02
C THR A 206 -4.21 -19.22 15.10
N SER A 207 -4.58 -20.31 14.44
CA SER A 207 -3.92 -21.61 14.61
C SER A 207 -2.71 -21.84 13.70
N ARG A 208 -2.48 -20.98 12.69
CA ARG A 208 -1.45 -21.18 11.66
C ARG A 208 -1.02 -19.89 10.98
N ALA A 209 0.12 -19.95 10.32
CA ALA A 209 0.51 -18.93 9.34
C ALA A 209 -0.50 -18.85 8.19
N HIS A 210 -0.75 -17.64 7.69
CA HIS A 210 -1.68 -17.41 6.61
C HIS A 210 -1.40 -16.06 5.91
N SER A 211 -1.83 -15.93 4.66
CA SER A 211 -1.81 -14.66 3.92
C SER A 211 -3.04 -13.83 4.26
N LEU A 212 -2.88 -12.52 4.25
CA LEU A 212 -3.96 -11.55 4.32
C LEU A 212 -4.34 -11.07 2.90
N PRO A 213 -5.49 -10.41 2.71
CA PRO A 213 -5.99 -10.10 1.38
C PRO A 213 -5.03 -9.27 0.52
N SER A 214 -4.34 -8.29 1.11
CA SER A 214 -3.35 -7.42 0.45
C SER A 214 -2.21 -8.19 -0.22
N TYR A 215 -1.88 -9.42 0.21
CA TYR A 215 -0.88 -10.28 -0.44
C TYR A 215 -1.13 -10.46 -1.94
N HIS A 216 -2.41 -10.55 -2.34
CA HIS A 216 -2.79 -10.75 -3.73
C HIS A 216 -2.43 -9.57 -4.63
N SER A 217 -2.34 -8.36 -4.09
CA SER A 217 -1.88 -7.19 -4.85
C SER A 217 -0.44 -7.35 -5.33
N PHE A 218 0.43 -7.93 -4.50
CA PHE A 218 1.83 -8.18 -4.84
C PHE A 218 1.95 -9.23 -5.94
N LEU A 219 1.11 -10.27 -5.93
CA LEU A 219 1.05 -11.23 -7.03
C LEU A 219 0.62 -10.56 -8.34
N ILE A 220 -0.39 -9.68 -8.31
CA ILE A 220 -0.88 -8.95 -9.49
C ILE A 220 0.20 -8.04 -10.06
N VAL A 221 0.81 -7.22 -9.21
CA VAL A 221 1.87 -6.30 -9.64
C VAL A 221 3.07 -7.09 -10.17
N ASN A 222 3.48 -8.17 -9.51
CA ASN A 222 4.61 -9.01 -9.95
C ASN A 222 4.36 -9.65 -11.32
N GLU A 223 3.15 -10.17 -11.56
CA GLU A 223 2.76 -10.69 -12.88
C GLU A 223 2.75 -9.57 -13.93
N ALA A 224 2.23 -8.39 -13.58
CA ALA A 224 2.13 -7.25 -14.49
C ALA A 224 3.50 -6.76 -14.97
N ILE A 225 4.45 -6.55 -14.05
CA ILE A 225 5.80 -6.06 -14.37
C ILE A 225 6.68 -7.16 -15.01
N GLY A 226 6.42 -8.43 -14.69
CA GLY A 226 7.19 -9.56 -15.17
C GLY A 226 8.64 -9.60 -14.65
N THR A 227 9.45 -10.48 -15.21
CA THR A 227 10.78 -10.83 -14.67
C THR A 227 11.96 -10.13 -15.36
N SER A 228 11.72 -9.30 -16.37
CA SER A 228 12.80 -8.73 -17.20
C SER A 228 13.64 -7.67 -16.50
N GLY A 229 13.10 -7.05 -15.43
CA GLY A 229 13.69 -5.90 -14.77
C GLY A 229 13.74 -4.63 -15.64
N LYS A 230 13.07 -4.63 -16.80
CA LYS A 230 13.09 -3.54 -17.79
C LYS A 230 11.69 -3.03 -18.17
N SER A 231 10.69 -3.35 -17.35
CA SER A 231 9.32 -2.88 -17.57
C SER A 231 9.18 -1.40 -17.21
N SER A 232 8.42 -0.66 -18.02
CA SER A 232 7.92 0.66 -17.65
C SER A 232 6.40 0.63 -17.55
N GLY A 233 5.81 1.45 -16.68
CA GLY A 233 4.37 1.51 -16.50
C GLY A 233 3.84 2.94 -16.42
N ALA A 234 2.58 3.14 -16.80
CA ALA A 234 1.89 4.42 -16.71
C ALA A 234 0.39 4.18 -16.54
N GLU A 235 -0.28 5.08 -15.82
CA GLU A 235 -1.75 5.12 -15.79
C GLU A 235 -2.27 5.50 -17.18
N LEU A 236 -3.25 4.75 -17.66
CA LEU A 236 -4.03 5.06 -18.86
C LEU A 236 -5.27 5.81 -18.42
N GLY A 237 -5.56 6.93 -19.08
CA GLY A 237 -6.74 7.75 -18.78
C GLY A 237 -8.04 6.95 -18.93
N THR A 238 -8.93 7.08 -17.95
CA THR A 238 -10.27 6.49 -17.96
C THR A 238 -11.31 7.57 -17.71
N THR A 239 -12.51 7.42 -18.28
CA THR A 239 -13.62 8.37 -18.06
C THR A 239 -14.46 8.04 -16.83
N ASN A 240 -14.28 6.85 -16.24
CA ASN A 240 -15.02 6.40 -15.06
C ASN A 240 -14.16 6.53 -13.79
N SER A 241 -14.72 7.17 -12.76
CA SER A 241 -14.04 7.42 -11.48
C SER A 241 -13.75 6.17 -10.66
N SER A 242 -14.33 5.01 -11.01
CA SER A 242 -14.14 3.73 -10.33
C SER A 242 -13.38 2.72 -11.19
N LEU A 243 -12.79 3.16 -12.30
CA LEU A 243 -11.95 2.34 -13.18
C LEU A 243 -10.54 2.95 -13.23
N SER A 244 -9.55 2.20 -12.78
CA SER A 244 -8.14 2.51 -13.04
C SER A 244 -7.61 1.54 -14.10
N ALA A 245 -6.74 2.04 -14.98
CA ALA A 245 -6.09 1.26 -16.00
C ALA A 245 -4.61 1.60 -16.05
N TYR A 246 -3.74 0.60 -16.14
CA TYR A 246 -2.30 0.80 -16.25
C TYR A 246 -1.78 -0.02 -17.42
N GLY A 247 -0.99 0.61 -18.29
CA GLY A 247 -0.21 -0.09 -19.30
C GLY A 247 1.15 -0.46 -18.73
N ILE A 248 1.65 -1.64 -19.08
CA ILE A 248 3.00 -2.09 -18.75
C ILE A 248 3.70 -2.46 -20.05
N TRP A 249 4.81 -1.79 -20.34
CA TRP A 249 5.58 -1.96 -21.56
C TRP A 249 6.88 -2.73 -21.28
N GLY A 250 7.22 -3.65 -22.17
CA GLY A 250 8.52 -4.33 -22.23
C GLY A 250 9.17 -4.05 -23.59
N ASN A 251 10.43 -3.59 -23.59
CA ASN A 251 11.16 -3.23 -24.82
C ASN A 251 10.37 -2.26 -25.73
N GLY A 252 9.71 -1.26 -25.12
CA GLY A 252 8.93 -0.24 -25.83
C GLY A 252 7.58 -0.70 -26.38
N LYS A 253 7.16 -1.95 -26.15
CA LYS A 253 5.87 -2.50 -26.60
C LYS A 253 4.97 -2.79 -25.42
N LEU A 254 3.68 -2.50 -25.55
CA LEU A 254 2.70 -2.82 -24.52
C LEU A 254 2.68 -4.35 -24.36
N ALA A 255 3.04 -4.82 -23.18
CA ALA A 255 3.16 -6.24 -22.87
C ALA A 255 2.00 -6.71 -21.99
N ARG A 256 1.51 -5.87 -21.09
CA ARG A 256 0.38 -6.18 -20.20
C ARG A 256 -0.41 -4.93 -19.87
N MET A 257 -1.64 -5.14 -19.41
CA MET A 257 -2.49 -4.10 -18.81
C MET A 257 -3.06 -4.57 -17.48
N VAL A 258 -3.18 -3.66 -16.52
CA VAL A 258 -3.90 -3.89 -15.26
C VAL A 258 -5.15 -3.03 -15.24
N LEU A 259 -6.31 -3.67 -15.13
CA LEU A 259 -7.63 -3.03 -15.04
C LEU A 259 -8.19 -3.25 -13.64
N ILE A 260 -8.56 -2.16 -12.97
CA ILE A 260 -8.99 -2.16 -11.57
C ILE A 260 -10.39 -1.57 -11.47
N ASN A 261 -11.36 -2.37 -11.04
CA ASN A 261 -12.70 -1.92 -10.70
C ASN A 261 -12.75 -1.63 -9.19
N SER A 262 -12.69 -0.36 -8.82
CA SER A 262 -12.76 0.07 -7.42
C SER A 262 -14.19 0.36 -6.96
N ALA A 263 -15.21 0.01 -7.75
CA ALA A 263 -16.59 0.26 -7.35
C ALA A 263 -16.99 -0.75 -6.26
N PRO A 264 -17.50 -0.28 -5.10
CA PRO A 264 -17.86 -1.16 -4.00
C PRO A 264 -18.97 -2.13 -4.40
N TYR A 265 -18.78 -3.39 -3.99
CA TYR A 265 -19.80 -4.43 -4.04
C TYR A 265 -19.97 -4.97 -2.62
N ALA A 266 -20.66 -4.17 -1.80
CA ALA A 266 -20.97 -4.49 -0.42
C ALA A 266 -22.41 -4.07 -0.12
N SER A 267 -23.04 -4.73 0.86
CA SER A 267 -24.38 -4.35 1.31
C SER A 267 -24.31 -2.99 2.02
N VAL A 268 -25.14 -2.04 1.58
CA VAL A 268 -25.31 -0.73 2.23
C VAL A 268 -26.74 -0.69 2.76
N ASN A 269 -26.90 -0.56 4.08
CA ASN A 269 -28.20 -0.58 4.76
C ASN A 269 -29.06 -1.80 4.39
N GLY A 270 -28.44 -2.99 4.31
CA GLY A 270 -29.13 -4.24 3.94
C GLY A 270 -29.40 -4.43 2.44
N THR A 271 -29.09 -3.43 1.61
CA THR A 271 -29.27 -3.52 0.16
C THR A 271 -27.94 -3.80 -0.53
N LEU A 272 -27.88 -4.92 -1.27
CA LEU A 272 -26.74 -5.25 -2.11
C LEU A 272 -26.97 -4.65 -3.51
N PRO A 273 -26.14 -3.69 -3.98
CA PRO A 273 -26.31 -3.11 -5.30
C PRO A 273 -25.99 -4.12 -6.40
N SER A 274 -26.47 -3.84 -7.61
CA SER A 274 -26.03 -4.55 -8.81
C SER A 274 -24.51 -4.50 -8.93
N ARG A 275 -23.90 -5.62 -9.31
CA ARG A 275 -22.45 -5.69 -9.50
C ARG A 275 -22.05 -4.79 -10.67
N ASN A 276 -21.21 -3.80 -10.38
CA ASN A 276 -20.66 -2.93 -11.41
C ASN A 276 -19.84 -3.73 -12.43
N SER A 277 -19.99 -3.36 -13.70
CA SER A 277 -19.17 -3.89 -14.78
C SER A 277 -18.78 -2.78 -15.73
N PHE A 278 -17.59 -2.91 -16.32
CA PHE A 278 -17.08 -1.96 -17.31
C PHE A 278 -16.76 -2.68 -18.61
N SER A 279 -17.17 -2.10 -19.73
CA SER A 279 -16.66 -2.47 -21.04
C SER A 279 -15.44 -1.61 -21.34
N VAL A 280 -14.28 -2.24 -21.48
CA VAL A 280 -13.02 -1.54 -21.76
C VAL A 280 -12.66 -1.77 -23.21
N ASN A 281 -12.66 -0.71 -24.01
CA ASN A 281 -12.25 -0.74 -25.40
C ASN A 281 -10.76 -0.40 -25.52
N LEU A 282 -9.99 -1.32 -26.11
CA LEU A 282 -8.56 -1.15 -26.28
C LEU A 282 -8.27 -0.52 -27.65
N ALA A 283 -8.11 0.81 -27.66
CA ALA A 283 -7.77 1.53 -28.88
C ALA A 283 -6.46 0.99 -29.50
N ASN A 284 -6.44 0.82 -30.82
CA ASN A 284 -5.31 0.28 -31.58
C ASN A 284 -4.96 -1.20 -31.29
N TRP A 285 -5.84 -1.93 -30.61
CA TRP A 285 -5.74 -3.39 -30.56
C TRP A 285 -6.01 -3.95 -31.95
N LYS A 286 -5.01 -4.58 -32.57
CA LYS A 286 -5.18 -5.15 -33.91
C LYS A 286 -6.21 -6.26 -33.84
N ASP A 287 -7.22 -6.18 -34.71
CA ASP A 287 -8.14 -7.28 -34.95
C ASP A 287 -7.29 -8.54 -35.25
N GLU A 288 -7.59 -9.65 -34.56
CA GLU A 288 -6.81 -10.93 -34.52
C GLU A 288 -5.73 -11.09 -33.43
N SER A 289 -5.44 -10.07 -32.62
CA SER A 289 -4.56 -10.25 -31.46
C SER A 289 -5.32 -10.92 -30.30
N TYR A 290 -4.69 -11.92 -29.67
CA TYR A 290 -5.22 -12.63 -28.50
C TYR A 290 -4.71 -12.01 -27.20
N ALA A 291 -5.58 -11.95 -26.19
CA ALA A 291 -5.18 -11.62 -24.82
C ALA A 291 -5.54 -12.76 -23.89
N THR A 292 -4.70 -13.00 -22.88
CA THR A 292 -5.07 -13.81 -21.72
C THR A 292 -5.45 -12.88 -20.58
N VAL A 293 -6.60 -13.13 -19.96
CA VAL A 293 -7.03 -12.37 -18.79
C VAL A 293 -6.86 -13.23 -17.54
N ASN A 294 -6.14 -12.73 -16.53
CA ASN A 294 -6.13 -13.27 -15.17
C ASN A 294 -6.99 -12.37 -14.28
N ARG A 295 -7.99 -12.95 -13.61
CA ARG A 295 -8.94 -12.20 -12.77
C ARG A 295 -8.76 -12.54 -11.30
N LEU A 296 -8.61 -11.53 -10.45
CA LEU A 296 -8.82 -11.67 -9.01
C LEU A 296 -10.29 -11.40 -8.71
N SER A 297 -10.97 -12.42 -8.18
CA SER A 297 -12.35 -12.35 -7.73
C SER A 297 -12.42 -12.88 -6.32
N GLN A 298 -12.87 -12.06 -5.37
CA GLN A 298 -13.28 -12.57 -4.06
C GLN A 298 -14.76 -12.95 -4.13
N PHE A 299 -15.07 -14.19 -3.77
CA PHE A 299 -16.45 -14.61 -3.54
C PHE A 299 -16.81 -14.24 -2.11
N LEU A 300 -17.79 -13.35 -1.91
CA LEU A 300 -18.49 -13.25 -0.64
C LEU A 300 -19.18 -14.59 -0.41
N THR A 301 -18.60 -15.47 0.41
CA THR A 301 -19.36 -16.58 0.95
C THR A 301 -20.43 -16.00 1.87
N HIS A 302 -21.68 -16.08 1.44
CA HIS A 302 -22.84 -15.91 2.31
C HIS A 302 -22.66 -16.81 3.53
N CYS A 303 -22.73 -16.23 4.72
CA CYS A 303 -22.92 -17.01 5.94
C CYS A 303 -24.36 -17.49 5.94
N ILE A 304 -24.56 -18.79 5.77
CA ILE A 304 -25.79 -19.44 6.24
C ILE A 304 -25.73 -19.33 7.77
N PRO A 305 -26.72 -18.71 8.45
CA PRO A 305 -26.76 -18.76 9.91
C PRO A 305 -26.86 -20.22 10.33
N ASP A 306 -25.99 -20.67 11.26
CA ASP A 306 -26.22 -21.94 11.95
C ASP A 306 -27.59 -21.89 12.66
N PRO A 307 -28.34 -23.00 12.69
CA PRO A 307 -29.64 -23.03 13.36
C PRO A 307 -29.50 -22.68 14.85
N PRO A 308 -30.50 -22.03 15.45
CA PRO A 308 -30.45 -21.66 16.86
C PRO A 308 -30.55 -22.94 17.68
N ASP A 309 -29.51 -23.26 18.46
CA ASP A 309 -29.62 -23.90 19.79
C ASP A 309 -28.23 -24.36 20.29
N LEU A 310 -27.51 -23.51 21.04
CA LEU A 310 -26.57 -23.94 22.09
C LEU A 310 -26.43 -22.84 23.18
N PRO A 311 -26.45 -23.19 24.49
CA PRO A 311 -26.53 -22.22 25.59
C PRO A 311 -25.16 -21.64 26.03
N PRO A 312 -25.14 -20.48 26.74
CA PRO A 312 -23.92 -19.71 26.95
C PRO A 312 -23.17 -20.14 28.23
N THR A 313 -21.84 -20.35 28.15
CA THR A 313 -20.99 -20.31 29.36
C THR A 313 -19.62 -19.64 29.13
N ARG A 314 -19.45 -18.52 29.87
CA ARG A 314 -18.25 -17.91 30.48
C ARG A 314 -17.08 -17.41 29.60
N ARG A 315 -16.96 -16.07 29.51
CA ARG A 315 -15.68 -15.35 29.66
C ARG A 315 -15.90 -14.05 30.46
N PRO A 316 -14.93 -13.60 31.29
CA PRO A 316 -15.06 -12.40 32.10
C PRO A 316 -14.85 -11.13 31.28
N GLU A 317 -15.68 -10.15 31.60
CA GLU A 317 -15.70 -8.76 31.10
C GLU A 317 -14.40 -8.03 31.42
N LEU A 318 -13.91 -7.23 30.47
CA LEU A 318 -13.13 -6.01 30.70
C LEU A 318 -12.89 -5.29 29.34
N TYR A 319 -13.91 -4.60 28.80
CA TYR A 319 -13.76 -3.46 27.88
C TYR A 319 -15.07 -2.64 27.88
N PRO A 320 -15.01 -1.29 27.92
CA PRO A 320 -16.20 -0.42 27.97
C PRO A 320 -17.01 -0.46 26.64
N PRO A 321 -18.31 -0.11 26.68
CA PRO A 321 -19.26 -0.45 25.64
C PRO A 321 -19.26 0.53 24.46
N THR A 322 -19.75 0.02 23.31
CA THR A 322 -20.15 0.71 22.06
C THR A 322 -19.14 0.73 20.90
N CYS A 323 -19.01 -0.43 20.27
CA CYS A 323 -19.22 -0.63 18.82
C CYS A 323 -19.07 -2.15 18.55
N VAL A 324 -20.05 -2.92 19.03
CA VAL A 324 -20.21 -4.32 18.62
C VAL A 324 -20.92 -4.28 17.27
N PRO A 325 -20.28 -4.68 16.14
CA PRO A 325 -21.04 -5.00 14.94
C PRO A 325 -21.96 -6.17 15.30
N PRO A 326 -23.21 -6.21 14.82
CA PRO A 326 -24.22 -7.16 15.27
C PRO A 326 -23.65 -8.58 15.29
N ASP A 327 -23.78 -9.22 16.44
CA ASP A 327 -23.45 -10.62 16.66
C ASP A 327 -23.99 -11.43 15.48
N ASN A 328 -23.09 -12.20 14.85
CA ASN A 328 -23.27 -13.13 13.72
C ASN A 328 -22.72 -12.72 12.34
N ALA A 329 -22.04 -11.58 12.18
CA ALA A 329 -21.20 -11.37 10.98
C ALA A 329 -19.86 -12.11 11.11
N ILE A 330 -19.91 -13.44 11.08
CA ILE A 330 -18.73 -14.28 10.87
C ILE A 330 -18.24 -14.02 9.44
N TYR A 331 -17.37 -13.03 9.21
CA TYR A 331 -16.57 -13.00 7.97
C TYR A 331 -15.50 -14.09 8.06
N GLN A 332 -15.95 -15.35 8.08
CA GLN A 332 -15.08 -16.46 7.75
C GLN A 332 -14.80 -16.32 6.26
N ASN A 333 -13.70 -15.64 5.94
CA ASN A 333 -12.83 -16.16 4.90
C ASN A 333 -12.40 -17.54 5.41
N ARG A 334 -13.19 -18.58 5.12
CA ARG A 334 -12.54 -19.85 4.78
C ARG A 334 -11.56 -19.43 3.71
N VAL A 335 -10.26 -19.50 4.03
CA VAL A 335 -9.21 -19.53 3.02
C VAL A 335 -9.69 -20.59 2.05
N ALA A 336 -10.31 -20.14 0.97
CA ALA A 336 -10.93 -21.02 0.04
C ALA A 336 -9.74 -21.82 -0.47
N ARG A 337 -9.85 -23.14 -0.45
CA ARG A 337 -9.00 -23.99 -1.29
C ARG A 337 -9.20 -23.70 -2.80
N ARG A 338 -9.74 -22.52 -3.15
CA ARG A 338 -10.17 -22.03 -4.47
C ARG A 338 -10.22 -20.48 -4.51
N ASP A 339 -9.24 -19.77 -3.95
CA ASP A 339 -8.88 -18.49 -4.56
C ASP A 339 -8.23 -18.83 -5.90
N ARG A 340 -9.06 -18.94 -6.95
CA ARG A 340 -8.58 -19.36 -8.28
C ARG A 340 -8.00 -18.15 -9.00
N TRP A 341 -6.68 -18.03 -8.95
CA TRP A 341 -5.88 -17.43 -10.03
C TRP A 341 -5.90 -18.37 -11.24
N ASP A 342 -7.06 -18.60 -11.85
CA ASP A 342 -7.15 -19.76 -12.77
C ASP A 342 -8.24 -19.71 -13.83
N ARG A 343 -8.86 -18.55 -14.08
CA ARG A 343 -9.53 -18.36 -15.37
C ARG A 343 -8.64 -17.54 -16.27
N ARG A 344 -7.83 -18.25 -17.05
CA ARG A 344 -7.25 -17.74 -18.30
C ARG A 344 -8.34 -17.80 -19.35
N ASP A 345 -9.09 -16.71 -19.47
CA ASP A 345 -10.03 -16.57 -20.57
C ASP A 345 -9.27 -15.96 -21.75
N SER A 346 -9.29 -16.64 -22.90
CA SER A 346 -8.83 -16.09 -24.19
C SER A 346 -9.90 -15.14 -24.70
N VAL A 347 -9.61 -13.84 -24.75
CA VAL A 347 -10.52 -12.85 -25.33
C VAL A 347 -10.07 -12.52 -26.75
N ARG A 348 -11.01 -12.57 -27.70
CA ARG A 348 -10.83 -12.15 -29.09
C ARG A 348 -11.77 -10.96 -29.35
N GLY A 349 -11.22 -9.85 -29.85
CA GLY A 349 -11.98 -8.63 -30.15
C GLY A 349 -11.49 -7.42 -29.34
N GLN A 350 -12.07 -6.24 -29.62
CA GLN A 350 -11.59 -4.95 -29.11
C GLN A 350 -12.08 -4.59 -27.69
N SER A 351 -12.93 -5.42 -27.08
CA SER A 351 -13.61 -5.11 -25.82
C SER A 351 -13.41 -6.20 -24.78
N ILE A 352 -13.03 -5.80 -23.56
CA ILE A 352 -12.94 -6.69 -22.39
C ILE A 352 -14.02 -6.31 -21.39
N LEU A 353 -14.86 -7.29 -21.01
CA LEU A 353 -15.84 -7.11 -19.95
C LEU A 353 -15.21 -7.34 -18.58
N LEU A 354 -15.18 -6.30 -17.76
CA LEU A 354 -14.69 -6.36 -16.39
C LEU A 354 -15.88 -6.53 -15.43
N SER A 355 -16.32 -7.77 -15.21
CA SER A 355 -17.42 -8.11 -14.27
C SER A 355 -16.94 -8.54 -12.87
N GLY A 356 -15.71 -8.16 -12.49
CA GLY A 356 -15.06 -8.52 -11.23
C GLY A 356 -14.16 -7.40 -10.70
N ILE A 357 -13.38 -7.70 -9.67
CA ILE A 357 -12.63 -6.71 -8.89
C ILE A 357 -11.38 -6.21 -9.64
N LEU A 358 -10.57 -7.12 -10.18
CA LEU A 358 -9.26 -6.83 -10.77
C LEU A 358 -9.02 -7.75 -11.96
N SER A 359 -8.38 -7.25 -13.02
CA SER A 359 -7.94 -8.08 -14.15
C SER A 359 -6.58 -7.64 -14.68
N ALA A 360 -5.67 -8.59 -14.81
CA ALA A 360 -4.43 -8.43 -15.57
C ALA A 360 -4.65 -9.05 -16.95
N VAL A 361 -4.34 -8.30 -17.99
CA VAL A 361 -4.49 -8.69 -19.40
C VAL A 361 -3.08 -8.79 -19.98
N SER A 362 -2.69 -9.98 -20.46
CA SER A 362 -1.38 -10.24 -21.08
C SER A 362 -1.53 -10.56 -22.56
#